data_AF-A0A0W0G0B4-F1
#
_entry.id   AF-A0A0W0G0B4-F1
#
_cell.length_a   1.000
_cell.length_b   1.000
_cell.length_c   1.000
_cell.angle_alpha   90.00
_cell.angle_beta   90.00
_cell.angle_gamma   90.00
#
_symmetry.space_group_name_H-M   'P 1'
#
loop_
_entity.id
_entity.type
_entity.pdbx_description
1 polymer ?
#
loop_
_entity_poly.entity_id
_entity_poly.type
_entity_poly.pdbx_seq_one_letter_code
_entity_poly.pdbx_strand_id
1 'polypeptide(L)'
;MKLHFTSGYHPEANGQTKQANQTLEQYLQMYCSYQQDNWDMLLPLAEFAYNNALNASTGVSPFFANKGYHPNITVHPEYHLASQKACNYVTNLDEVHQFLRNEIKAAQDAYKTLANCYVTCAATSTPQQYQRGRVKF
;
A
#
# COMPACT_ATOMS: atom_id res chain seq x y z
N MET A 1 30.89 13.55 14.60
CA MET A 1 29.79 12.57 14.76
C MET A 1 29.41 12.55 16.23
N LYS A 2 28.14 12.86 16.58
CA LYS A 2 27.68 12.87 17.98
C LYS A 2 26.82 11.64 18.20
N LEU A 3 27.18 10.80 19.16
CA LEU A 3 26.45 9.56 19.46
C LEU A 3 25.29 9.88 20.41
N HIS A 4 24.10 9.42 20.05
CA HIS A 4 22.91 9.52 20.89
C HIS A 4 22.57 8.11 21.40
N PHE A 5 22.75 7.90 22.70
CA PHE A 5 22.39 6.64 23.36
C PHE A 5 20.99 6.77 23.94
N THR A 6 20.10 5.85 23.59
CA THR A 6 18.79 5.73 24.23
C THR A 6 18.94 4.80 25.44
N SER A 7 18.44 5.23 26.61
CA SER A 7 18.37 4.37 27.80
C SER A 7 17.30 3.29 27.57
N GLY A 8 17.56 2.06 28.02
CA GLY A 8 16.68 0.90 27.80
C GLY A 8 15.24 1.06 28.33
N TYR A 9 14.98 2.09 29.15
CA TYR A 9 13.69 2.39 29.75
C TYR A 9 12.93 3.57 29.10
N HIS A 10 13.33 4.02 27.90
CA HIS A 10 12.60 5.03 27.13
C HIS A 10 11.95 4.43 25.87
N PRO A 11 10.70 3.94 25.96
CA PRO A 11 9.97 3.41 24.80
C PRO A 11 9.69 4.46 23.73
N GLU A 12 9.61 5.74 24.11
CA GLU A 12 9.29 6.85 23.20
C GLU A 12 10.45 7.19 22.23
N ALA A 13 11.70 7.09 22.68
CA ALA A 13 12.86 7.52 21.89
C ALA A 13 13.25 6.56 20.76
N ASN A 14 12.83 5.29 20.83
CA ASN A 14 13.16 4.27 19.83
C ASN A 14 11.91 3.66 19.16
N GLY A 15 10.74 4.29 19.30
CA GLY A 15 9.47 3.74 18.84
C GLY A 15 9.39 3.55 17.33
N GLN A 16 9.82 4.54 16.55
CA GLN A 16 9.79 4.48 15.09
C GLN A 16 10.71 3.39 14.52
N THR A 17 11.94 3.30 15.03
CA THR A 17 12.88 2.24 14.62
C THR A 17 12.39 0.86 15.02
N LYS A 18 11.80 0.70 16.22
CA LYS A 18 11.18 -0.56 16.63
C LYS A 18 10.03 -0.97 15.71
N GLN A 19 9.17 -0.03 15.34
CA GLN A 19 8.06 -0.29 14.43
C GLN A 19 8.54 -0.68 13.03
N ALA A 20 9.57 -0.01 12.52
CA ALA A 20 10.19 -0.35 11.24
C ALA A 20 10.79 -1.76 11.27
N ASN A 21 11.58 -2.08 12.30
CA ASN A 21 12.18 -3.41 12.47
C ASN A 21 11.12 -4.50 12.57
N GLN A 22 10.05 -4.28 13.35
CA GLN A 22 8.95 -5.24 13.48
C GLN A 22 8.25 -5.49 12.13
N THR A 23 8.11 -4.46 11.29
CA THR A 23 7.50 -4.60 9.96
C THR A 23 8.41 -5.38 9.01
N LEU A 24 9.72 -5.13 9.05
CA LEU A 24 10.71 -5.89 8.27
C LEU A 24 10.79 -7.35 8.71
N GLU A 25 10.74 -7.61 10.01
CA GLU A 25 10.70 -8.97 10.56
C GLU A 25 9.47 -9.73 10.08
N GLN A 26 8.28 -9.11 10.08
CA GLN A 26 7.07 -9.73 9.54
C GLN A 26 7.19 -10.03 8.05
N TYR A 27 7.77 -9.10 7.27
CA TYR A 27 8.04 -9.34 5.86
C TYR A 27 8.93 -10.56 5.67
N LEU A 28 10.07 -10.61 6.37
CA LEU A 28 10.98 -11.74 6.29
C LEU A 28 10.34 -13.05 6.74
N GLN A 29 9.52 -13.06 7.80
CA GLN A 29 8.81 -14.27 8.24
C GLN A 29 7.87 -14.84 7.17
N MET A 30 7.28 -14.00 6.33
CA MET A 30 6.38 -14.46 5.27
C MET A 30 7.12 -15.03 4.06
N TYR A 31 8.36 -14.60 3.80
CA TYR A 31 9.10 -14.93 2.57
C TYR A 31 10.36 -15.79 2.80
N CYS A 32 10.83 -15.91 4.03
CA CYS A 32 11.93 -16.80 4.37
C CYS A 32 11.55 -18.25 4.09
N SER A 33 12.53 -19.03 3.63
CA SER A 33 12.38 -20.48 3.43
C SER A 33 12.03 -21.17 4.76
N TYR A 34 11.50 -22.40 4.71
CA TYR A 34 11.31 -23.21 5.92
C TYR A 34 12.59 -23.36 6.75
N GLN A 35 13.75 -23.29 6.09
CA GLN A 35 15.08 -23.38 6.70
C GLN A 35 15.58 -22.04 7.26
N GLN A 36 14.90 -20.92 6.97
CA GLN A 36 15.23 -19.55 7.38
C GLN A 36 16.68 -19.11 7.05
N ASP A 37 17.22 -19.60 5.94
CA ASP A 37 18.63 -19.42 5.55
C ASP A 37 18.85 -18.33 4.48
N ASN A 38 17.78 -17.77 3.93
CA ASN A 38 17.82 -16.80 2.83
C ASN A 38 17.41 -15.36 3.24
N TRP A 39 17.34 -15.08 4.54
CA TRP A 39 16.87 -13.78 5.05
C TRP A 39 17.74 -12.61 4.61
N ASP A 40 19.05 -12.82 4.47
CA ASP A 40 20.04 -11.84 4.03
C ASP A 40 19.82 -11.43 2.56
N MET A 41 19.44 -12.39 1.71
CA MET A 41 19.09 -12.12 0.31
C MET A 41 17.76 -11.39 0.18
N LEU A 42 16.84 -11.58 1.13
CA LEU A 42 15.52 -10.94 1.13
C LEU A 42 15.53 -9.54 1.74
N LEU A 43 16.54 -9.20 2.55
CA LEU A 43 16.65 -7.91 3.22
C LEU A 43 16.58 -6.69 2.28
N PRO A 44 17.34 -6.63 1.16
CA PRO A 44 17.25 -5.50 0.24
C PRO A 44 15.85 -5.34 -0.37
N LEU A 45 15.16 -6.45 -0.62
CA LEU A 45 13.80 -6.44 -1.15
C LEU A 45 12.78 -5.98 -0.08
N ALA A 46 12.95 -6.44 1.15
CA ALA A 46 12.14 -6.02 2.30
C ALA A 46 12.29 -4.51 2.57
N GLU A 47 13.53 -4.01 2.57
CA GLU A 47 13.83 -2.58 2.71
C GLU A 47 13.18 -1.77 1.59
N PHE A 48 13.34 -2.22 0.34
CA PHE A 48 12.74 -1.54 -0.80
C PHE A 48 11.21 -1.51 -0.70
N ALA A 49 10.58 -2.64 -0.39
CA ALA A 49 9.13 -2.76 -0.26
C ALA A 49 8.61 -1.85 0.86
N TYR A 50 9.26 -1.87 2.02
CA TYR A 50 8.92 -1.00 3.15
C TYR A 50 9.05 0.48 2.79
N ASN A 51 10.14 0.87 2.14
CA ASN A 51 10.38 2.26 1.76
C ASN A 51 9.46 2.75 0.62
N ASN A 52 8.91 1.85 -0.19
CA ASN A 52 7.98 2.20 -1.26
C ASN A 52 6.50 2.09 -0.86
N ALA A 53 6.19 1.44 0.25
CA ALA A 53 4.84 1.34 0.78
C ALA A 53 4.32 2.71 1.26
N LEU A 54 3.03 2.95 1.06
CA LEU A 54 2.37 4.14 1.59
C LEU A 54 2.31 4.07 3.12
N ASN A 55 2.80 5.11 3.78
CA ASN A 55 2.64 5.22 5.22
C ASN A 55 1.27 5.84 5.52
N ALA A 56 0.47 5.17 6.36
CA ALA A 56 -0.90 5.59 6.68
C ALA A 56 -0.98 6.97 7.36
N SER A 57 0.05 7.37 8.11
CA SER A 57 0.06 8.66 8.82
C SER A 57 0.45 9.83 7.92
N THR A 58 1.36 9.63 6.97
CA THR A 58 1.86 10.70 6.08
C THR A 58 1.19 10.71 4.71
N GLY A 59 0.47 9.64 4.34
CA GLY A 59 -0.19 9.49 3.04
C GLY A 59 0.77 9.33 1.86
N VAL A 60 2.08 9.24 2.11
CA VAL A 60 3.14 9.13 1.10
C VAL A 60 4.14 8.06 1.52
N SER A 61 4.86 7.48 0.56
CA SER A 61 5.92 6.53 0.89
C SER A 61 7.18 7.23 1.40
N PRO A 62 7.98 6.60 2.28
CA PRO A 62 9.28 7.13 2.69
C PRO A 62 10.19 7.48 1.51
N PHE A 63 10.18 6.69 0.43
CA PHE A 63 10.92 7.00 -0.79
C PHE A 63 10.45 8.30 -1.43
N PHE A 64 9.15 8.49 -1.57
CA PHE A 64 8.62 9.73 -2.12
C PHE A 64 8.97 10.93 -1.25
N ALA A 65 8.84 10.80 0.08
CA ALA A 65 9.20 11.85 1.01
C ALA A 65 10.69 12.23 0.96
N ASN A 66 11.58 11.24 0.74
CA ASN A 66 13.03 11.44 0.72
C ASN A 66 13.58 11.84 -0.66
N LYS A 67 13.00 11.33 -1.75
CA LYS A 67 13.52 11.46 -3.13
C LYS A 67 12.64 12.29 -4.05
N GLY A 68 11.39 12.55 -3.68
CA GLY A 68 10.43 13.31 -4.50
C GLY A 68 9.81 12.49 -5.65
N TYR A 69 10.13 11.21 -5.78
CA TYR A 69 9.53 10.31 -6.77
C TYR A 69 9.39 8.90 -6.19
N HIS A 70 8.44 8.12 -6.75
CA HIS A 70 8.30 6.71 -6.43
C HIS A 70 9.23 5.90 -7.35
N PRO A 71 10.24 5.18 -6.82
CA PRO A 71 10.98 4.24 -7.62
C PRO A 71 10.02 3.14 -8.06
N ASN A 72 9.77 3.07 -9.37
CA ASN A 72 9.01 1.98 -9.95
C ASN A 72 9.92 0.74 -9.98
N ILE A 73 9.51 -0.36 -9.34
CA ILE A 73 9.87 -1.70 -9.84
C ILE A 73 8.98 -1.92 -11.06
N THR A 74 9.20 -1.13 -12.11
CA THR A 74 8.89 -1.68 -13.40
C THR A 74 10.06 -2.61 -13.66
N VAL A 75 9.83 -3.91 -13.50
CA VAL A 75 10.68 -4.89 -14.20
C VAL A 75 10.46 -4.52 -15.66
N HIS A 76 11.31 -3.65 -16.18
CA HIS A 76 11.59 -3.55 -17.60
C HIS A 76 12.68 -4.59 -17.78
N PRO A 77 12.31 -5.86 -18.02
CA PRO A 77 13.31 -6.79 -18.47
C PRO A 77 13.94 -6.17 -19.72
N GLU A 78 15.19 -5.75 -19.58
CA GLU A 78 15.95 -5.13 -20.64
C GLU A 78 16.27 -6.24 -21.63
N TYR A 79 15.34 -6.42 -22.56
CA TYR A 79 15.27 -7.60 -23.38
C TYR A 79 15.98 -7.34 -24.69
N HIS A 80 17.20 -7.86 -24.80
CA HIS A 80 17.59 -8.45 -26.08
C HIS A 80 16.92 -9.84 -26.16
N LEU A 81 15.61 -9.87 -26.37
CA LEU A 81 14.83 -11.11 -26.49
C LEU A 81 15.19 -11.80 -27.80
N ALA A 82 16.21 -12.65 -27.77
CA ALA A 82 16.54 -13.54 -28.88
C ALA A 82 15.52 -14.70 -29.06
N SER A 83 14.54 -14.85 -28.15
CA SER A 83 13.59 -15.98 -28.16
C SER A 83 12.13 -15.52 -28.18
N GLN A 84 11.44 -15.85 -29.27
CA GLN A 84 10.02 -15.57 -29.50
C GLN A 84 9.10 -16.07 -28.37
N LYS A 85 9.45 -17.19 -27.71
CA LYS A 85 8.65 -17.73 -26.60
C LYS A 85 8.61 -16.80 -25.40
N ALA A 86 9.73 -16.14 -25.10
CA ALA A 86 9.81 -15.22 -23.97
C ALA A 86 9.12 -13.88 -24.29
N CYS A 87 9.15 -13.40 -25.54
CA CYS A 87 8.32 -12.28 -25.99
C CYS A 87 6.83 -12.56 -25.75
N ASN A 88 6.35 -13.70 -26.26
CA ASN A 88 4.93 -14.05 -26.18
C ASN A 88 4.44 -14.18 -24.73
N TYR A 89 5.28 -14.69 -23.82
CA TYR A 89 4.96 -14.79 -22.40
C TYR A 89 4.80 -13.40 -21.76
N VAL A 90 5.70 -12.46 -22.07
CA VAL A 90 5.68 -11.10 -21.52
C VAL A 90 4.48 -10.32 -22.05
N THR A 91 4.20 -10.41 -23.35
CA THR A 91 3.01 -9.78 -23.94
C THR A 91 1.74 -10.34 -23.30
N ASN A 92 1.65 -11.65 -23.10
CA ASN A 92 0.50 -12.26 -22.44
C ASN A 92 0.34 -11.79 -20.99
N LEU A 93 1.44 -11.66 -20.23
CA LEU A 93 1.40 -11.12 -18.87
C LEU A 93 0.92 -9.67 -18.83
N ASP A 94 1.36 -8.83 -19.78
CA ASP A 94 0.91 -7.44 -19.83
C ASP A 94 -0.59 -7.36 -20.16
N GLU A 95 -1.08 -8.17 -21.09
CA GLU A 95 -2.51 -8.29 -21.41
C GLU A 95 -3.34 -8.72 -20.20
N VAL A 96 -2.88 -9.74 -19.46
CA VAL A 96 -3.55 -10.20 -18.23
C VAL A 96 -3.56 -9.11 -17.16
N HIS A 97 -2.44 -8.40 -16.96
CA HIS A 97 -2.36 -7.30 -16.02
C HIS A 97 -3.27 -6.13 -16.39
N GLN A 98 -3.36 -5.79 -17.67
CA GLN A 98 -4.27 -4.75 -18.16
C GLN A 98 -5.73 -5.15 -17.96
N PHE A 99 -6.08 -6.40 -18.27
CA PHE A 99 -7.42 -6.94 -18.04
C PHE A 99 -7.82 -6.82 -16.57
N LEU A 100 -6.98 -7.34 -15.66
CA LEU A 100 -7.25 -7.30 -14.22
C LEU A 100 -7.40 -5.87 -13.69
N ARG A 101 -6.57 -4.93 -14.17
CA ARG A 101 -6.67 -3.50 -13.81
C ARG A 101 -8.01 -2.91 -14.24
N ASN A 102 -8.47 -3.23 -15.45
CA ASN A 102 -9.74 -2.73 -15.97
C ASN A 102 -10.93 -3.30 -15.19
N GLU A 103 -10.92 -4.60 -14.89
CA GLU A 103 -11.99 -5.25 -14.12
C GLU A 103 -12.09 -4.71 -12.69
N ILE A 104 -10.96 -4.56 -12.00
CA ILE A 104 -10.92 -3.99 -10.64
C ILE A 104 -11.47 -2.55 -10.66
N LYS A 105 -11.10 -1.76 -11.66
CA LYS A 105 -11.59 -0.39 -11.82
C LYS A 105 -13.10 -0.35 -12.09
N ALA A 106 -13.59 -1.20 -12.98
CA ALA A 106 -15.02 -1.30 -13.28
C ALA A 106 -15.84 -1.70 -12.05
N ALA A 107 -15.35 -2.67 -11.26
CA ALA A 107 -15.97 -3.05 -10.01
C ALA A 107 -16.01 -1.88 -9.00
N GLN A 108 -14.89 -1.16 -8.83
CA GLN A 108 -14.82 0.02 -7.96
C GLN A 108 -15.81 1.12 -8.39
N ASP A 109 -15.92 1.39 -9.69
CA ASP A 109 -16.86 2.38 -10.23
C ASP A 109 -18.32 1.96 -10.03
N ALA A 110 -18.63 0.66 -10.16
CA ALA A 110 -19.95 0.12 -9.86
C ALA A 110 -20.32 0.28 -8.37
N TYR A 111 -19.39 -0.04 -7.46
CA TYR A 111 -19.58 0.18 -6.03
C TYR A 111 -19.79 1.66 -5.68
N LYS A 112 -19.02 2.55 -6.31
CA LYS A 112 -19.17 4.00 -6.14
C LYS A 112 -20.52 4.51 -6.65
N THR A 113 -20.96 4.03 -7.80
CA THR A 113 -22.27 4.39 -8.39
C THR A 113 -23.40 3.94 -7.48
N LEU A 114 -23.35 2.70 -7.01
CA LEU A 114 -24.33 2.16 -6.07
C LEU A 114 -24.38 2.99 -4.77
N ALA A 115 -23.22 3.27 -4.17
CA ALA A 115 -23.13 4.12 -2.97
C ALA A 115 -23.69 5.53 -3.20
N ASN A 116 -23.40 6.14 -4.35
CA ASN A 116 -23.95 7.45 -4.72
C ASN A 116 -25.47 7.40 -4.89
N CYS A 117 -26.01 6.36 -5.53
CA CYS A 117 -27.45 6.16 -5.65
C CYS A 117 -28.11 6.01 -4.27
N TYR A 118 -27.50 5.28 -3.32
CA TYR A 118 -28.04 5.21 -1.97
C TYR A 118 -28.09 6.58 -1.28
N VAL A 119 -27.05 7.40 -1.44
CA VAL A 119 -27.00 8.75 -0.85
C VAL A 119 -28.04 9.69 -1.49
N THR A 120 -28.22 9.65 -2.82
CA THR A 120 -29.20 10.50 -3.52
C THR A 120 -30.66 10.06 -3.31
N CYS A 121 -30.91 8.76 -3.19
CA CYS A 121 -32.21 8.20 -2.83
C CYS A 121 -32.59 8.53 -1.38
N ALA A 122 -31.62 8.46 -0.44
CA ALA A 122 -31.84 8.86 0.95
C ALA A 122 -32.10 10.38 1.10
N ALA A 123 -31.48 11.21 0.25
CA ALA A 123 -31.71 12.65 0.23
C ALA A 123 -33.08 13.06 -0.34
N THR A 124 -33.67 12.26 -1.23
CA THR A 124 -35.02 12.49 -1.78
C THR A 124 -36.14 11.88 -0.92
N SER A 125 -35.82 11.00 0.05
CA SER A 125 -36.80 10.30 0.90
C SER A 125 -37.05 10.91 2.29
N THR A 126 -36.65 12.16 2.56
CA THR A 126 -37.06 12.88 3.78
C THR A 126 -38.22 13.85 3.51
N PRO A 127 -39.49 13.49 3.80
CA PRO A 127 -40.51 14.49 4.06
C PRO A 127 -40.20 15.15 5.41
N GLN A 128 -40.08 16.47 5.42
CA GLN A 128 -39.99 17.30 6.63
C GLN A 128 -41.21 17.05 7.53
N GLN A 129 -41.11 16.25 8.60
CA GLN A 129 -41.98 16.39 9.78
C GLN A 129 -41.30 15.93 11.07
N TYR A 130 -40.61 16.86 11.75
CA TYR A 130 -40.62 16.89 13.21
C TYR A 130 -40.28 18.31 13.70
N GLN A 131 -41.30 19.17 13.74
CA GLN A 131 -41.29 20.33 14.63
C GLN A 131 -41.82 19.83 15.99
N ARG A 132 -40.96 19.75 17.01
CA ARG A 132 -41.45 19.66 18.40
C ARG A 132 -40.61 20.53 19.34
N GLY A 133 -41.11 21.75 19.50
CA GLY A 133 -41.35 22.38 20.80
C GLY A 133 -40.18 22.47 21.77
N ARG A 134 -39.43 23.58 21.68
CA ARG A 134 -38.60 24.12 22.76
C ARG A 134 -39.52 24.70 23.84
N VAL A 135 -39.75 23.99 24.94
CA VAL A 135 -40.32 24.58 26.17
C VAL A 135 -39.17 24.92 27.10
N LYS A 136 -39.06 26.21 27.40
CA LYS A 136 -38.20 26.76 28.45
C LYS A 136 -38.89 26.52 29.81
N PHE A 137 -38.13 26.03 30.78
CA PHE A 137 -38.26 26.40 32.18
C PHE A 137 -36.87 26.79 32.66
#